data_AF-A0A822HDR1-F1
#
_entry.id   AF-A0A822HDR1-F1
#
_cell.length_a   1.000
_cell.length_b   1.000
_cell.length_c   1.000
_cell.angle_alpha   90.00
_cell.angle_beta   90.00
_cell.angle_gamma   90.00
#
_symmetry.space_group_name_H-M   'P 1'
#
loop_
_entity.id
_entity.type
_entity.pdbx_description
1 polymer ?
#
loop_
_entity_poly.entity_id
_entity_poly.type
_entity_poly.pdbx_seq_one_letter_code
_entity_poly.pdbx_strand_id
1 'polypeptide(L)'
;DNMSIYPSPTGVIIAIDLTYNLYSAFGNWFPGCKTLIQQAMAKIMKVNPALYVLRERIRQLFLKIIHPSVWTGQKRLGQLAKWKTAEKVVALIRSLPIEEQPK
;
A
#
# COMPACT_ATOMS: atom_id res chain seq x y z
N ASP A 1 -16.08 25.79 15.26
CA ASP A 1 -15.95 25.73 13.79
C ASP A 1 -17.33 25.99 13.22
N ASN A 2 -17.49 27.05 12.42
CA ASN A 2 -18.79 27.44 11.86
C ASN A 2 -19.00 26.86 10.44
N MET A 3 -18.03 26.11 9.90
CA MET A 3 -18.13 25.49 8.57
C MET A 3 -18.52 24.00 8.63
N SER A 4 -18.12 23.29 9.69
CA SER A 4 -18.48 21.87 9.86
C SER A 4 -19.91 21.71 10.38
N ILE A 5 -20.78 21.15 9.54
CA ILE A 5 -22.19 20.91 9.86
C ILE A 5 -22.36 19.45 10.28
N TYR A 6 -22.70 19.23 11.56
CA TYR A 6 -23.08 17.92 12.09
C TYR A 6 -24.56 17.93 12.50
N PRO A 7 -25.29 16.82 12.30
CA PRO A 7 -26.72 16.74 12.65
C PRO A 7 -26.96 16.67 14.17
N SER A 8 -25.93 16.41 14.98
CA SER A 8 -25.99 16.29 16.43
C SER A 8 -24.64 16.64 17.07
N PRO A 9 -24.62 17.18 18.31
CA PRO A 9 -23.38 17.43 19.04
C PRO A 9 -22.68 16.16 19.54
N THR A 10 -23.36 15.01 19.54
CA THR A 10 -22.79 13.72 19.97
C THR A 10 -22.42 12.87 18.75
N GLY A 11 -21.13 12.61 18.57
CA GLY A 11 -20.63 11.70 17.54
C GLY A 11 -19.25 11.15 17.86
N VAL A 12 -18.76 10.31 16.97
CA VAL A 12 -17.42 9.73 16.99
C VAL A 12 -16.71 10.11 15.70
N ILE A 13 -15.48 10.60 15.84
CA ILE A 13 -14.56 10.83 14.73
C ILE A 13 -13.62 9.63 14.65
N ILE A 14 -13.48 9.04 13.47
CA ILE A 14 -12.49 8.00 13.18
C ILE A 14 -11.45 8.60 12.24
N ALA A 15 -10.20 8.57 12.66
CA ALA A 15 -9.06 9.04 11.88
C ALA A 15 -8.22 7.84 11.43
N ILE A 16 -7.75 7.88 10.18
CA ILE A 16 -6.87 6.88 9.59
C ILE A 16 -5.62 7.60 9.09
N ASP A 17 -4.46 7.19 9.60
CA ASP A 17 -3.16 7.57 9.08
C ASP A 17 -2.81 6.64 7.90
N LEU A 18 -2.84 7.21 6.70
CA LEU A 18 -2.58 6.49 5.45
C LEU A 18 -1.11 6.10 5.26
N THR A 19 -0.19 6.83 5.88
CA THR A 19 1.26 6.62 5.77
C THR A 19 1.74 5.50 6.68
N TYR A 20 1.29 5.50 7.93
CA TYR A 20 1.70 4.50 8.93
C TYR A 20 0.69 3.38 9.12
N ASN A 21 -0.43 3.40 8.39
CA ASN A 21 -1.50 2.39 8.49
C ASN A 21 -2.05 2.28 9.92
N LEU A 22 -2.15 3.41 10.62
CA LEU A 22 -2.69 3.53 11.97
C LEU A 22 -4.10 4.08 11.93
N TYR A 23 -4.91 3.79 12.94
CA TYR A 23 -6.22 4.42 13.11
C TYR A 23 -6.48 4.71 14.58
N SER A 24 -7.29 5.74 14.82
CA SER A 24 -7.77 6.10 16.15
C SER A 24 -9.19 6.65 16.04
N ALA A 25 -9.94 6.57 17.14
CA ALA A 25 -11.29 7.09 17.20
C ALA A 25 -11.51 7.88 18.50
N PHE A 26 -12.14 9.04 18.40
CA PHE A 26 -12.40 9.95 19.52
C PHE A 26 -13.83 10.47 19.46
N GLY A 27 -14.50 10.55 20.60
CA GLY A 27 -15.86 11.07 20.70
C GLY A 27 -16.70 10.37 21.76
N ASN A 28 -18.02 10.52 21.63
CA ASN A 28 -19.00 10.01 22.57
C ASN A 28 -19.40 8.56 22.23
N TRP A 29 -19.23 7.66 23.19
CA TRP A 29 -19.51 6.23 23.03
C TRP A 29 -20.67 5.81 23.91
N PHE A 30 -21.67 5.16 23.31
CA PHE A 30 -22.66 4.41 24.08
C PHE A 30 -22.12 2.99 24.40
N PRO A 31 -22.66 2.31 25.42
CA PRO A 31 -22.19 0.98 25.83
C PRO A 31 -22.13 -0.01 24.66
N GLY A 32 -21.01 -0.72 24.53
CA GLY A 32 -20.78 -1.71 23.46
C GLY A 32 -20.33 -1.13 22.11
N CYS A 33 -20.53 0.16 21.84
CA CYS A 33 -20.13 0.77 20.57
C CYS A 33 -18.61 0.76 20.37
N LYS A 34 -17.85 1.06 21.44
CA LYS A 34 -16.39 1.15 21.38
C LYS A 34 -15.74 -0.18 20.98
N THR A 35 -16.20 -1.29 21.56
CA THR A 35 -15.68 -2.62 21.24
C THR A 35 -16.06 -3.04 19.82
N LEU A 36 -17.29 -2.74 19.39
CA LEU A 36 -17.74 -2.98 18.02
C LEU A 36 -16.87 -2.25 16.99
N ILE A 37 -16.64 -0.94 17.18
CA ILE A 37 -15.81 -0.15 16.26
C ILE A 37 -14.36 -0.63 16.26
N GLN A 38 -13.80 -1.02 17.41
CA GLN A 38 -12.45 -1.58 17.47
C GLN A 38 -12.31 -2.86 16.64
N GLN A 39 -13.26 -3.80 16.76
CA GLN A 39 -13.27 -5.03 15.99
C GLN A 39 -13.52 -4.77 14.49
N ALA A 40 -14.45 -3.87 14.17
CA ALA A 40 -14.76 -3.49 12.79
C ALA A 40 -13.56 -2.86 12.09
N MET A 41 -12.90 -1.88 12.74
CA MET A 41 -11.72 -1.22 12.17
C MET A 41 -10.56 -2.19 11.96
N ALA A 42 -10.32 -3.12 12.89
CA ALA A 42 -9.31 -4.16 12.72
C ALA A 42 -9.55 -5.01 11.45
N LYS A 43 -10.81 -5.24 11.09
CA LYS A 43 -11.18 -5.91 9.84
C LYS A 43 -11.04 -4.98 8.63
N ILE A 44 -11.60 -3.77 8.69
CA ILE A 44 -11.59 -2.77 7.60
C ILE A 44 -10.16 -2.47 7.13
N MET A 45 -9.23 -2.24 8.07
CA MET A 45 -7.83 -1.94 7.74
C MET A 45 -7.14 -3.05 6.94
N LYS A 46 -7.61 -4.30 7.09
CA LYS A 46 -7.06 -5.45 6.35
C LYS A 46 -7.75 -5.65 5.01
N VAL A 47 -9.08 -5.59 4.97
CA VAL A 47 -9.89 -6.05 3.82
C VAL A 47 -10.32 -4.94 2.86
N ASN A 48 -10.12 -3.66 3.20
CA ASN A 48 -10.56 -2.56 2.34
C ASN A 48 -9.77 -2.53 1.02
N PRO A 49 -10.44 -2.67 -0.15
CA PRO A 49 -9.77 -2.69 -1.46
C PRO A 49 -9.08 -1.36 -1.79
N ALA A 50 -9.60 -0.22 -1.33
CA ALA A 50 -8.97 1.08 -1.57
C ALA A 50 -7.64 1.22 -0.78
N LEU A 51 -7.62 0.76 0.48
CA LEU A 51 -6.39 0.74 1.29
C LEU A 51 -5.39 -0.30 0.76
N TYR A 52 -5.86 -1.38 0.14
CA TYR A 52 -4.99 -2.32 -0.57
C TYR A 52 -4.33 -1.66 -1.78
N VAL A 53 -5.11 -1.02 -2.67
CA VAL A 53 -4.58 -0.30 -3.85
C VAL A 53 -3.61 0.80 -3.45
N LEU A 54 -3.89 1.54 -2.36
CA LEU A 54 -2.99 2.57 -1.84
C LEU A 54 -1.64 1.99 -1.42
N ARG A 55 -1.65 0.90 -0.62
CA ARG A 55 -0.43 0.21 -0.19
C ARG A 55 0.36 -0.30 -1.38
N GLU A 56 -0.33 -0.83 -2.38
CA GLU A 56 0.28 -1.32 -3.62
C GLU A 56 0.95 -0.20 -4.41
N ARG A 57 0.27 0.95 -4.60
CA ARG A 57 0.86 2.13 -5.26
C ARG A 57 2.08 2.68 -4.55
N ILE A 58 2.08 2.67 -3.21
CA ILE A 58 3.25 3.12 -2.41
C ILE A 58 4.41 2.13 -2.53
N ARG A 59 4.14 0.83 -2.67
CA ARG A 59 5.17 -0.22 -2.79
C ARG A 59 5.78 -0.34 -4.19
N GLN A 60 5.12 0.18 -5.23
CA GLN A 60 5.49 -0.06 -6.63
C GLN A 60 6.70 0.74 -7.18
N LEU A 61 7.70 1.06 -6.37
CA LEU A 61 8.98 1.55 -6.88
C LEU A 61 10.11 0.56 -6.62
N PHE A 62 10.33 -0.34 -7.58
CA PHE A 62 11.50 -1.20 -7.61
C PHE A 62 12.57 -0.59 -8.51
N LEU A 63 13.55 0.07 -7.91
CA LEU A 63 14.71 0.58 -8.65
C LEU A 63 15.82 -0.46 -8.66
N LYS A 64 16.13 -1.03 -9.82
CA LYS A 64 17.27 -1.95 -9.99
C LYS A 64 18.44 -1.24 -10.68
N ILE A 65 19.54 -1.08 -9.95
CA ILE A 65 20.79 -0.55 -10.50
C ILE A 65 21.49 -1.65 -11.31
N ILE A 66 21.85 -1.34 -12.56
CA ILE A 66 22.68 -2.20 -13.43
C ILE A 66 24.06 -1.56 -13.53
N HIS A 67 25.07 -2.24 -12.99
CA HIS A 67 26.45 -1.75 -13.01
C HIS A 67 27.02 -1.74 -14.45
N PRO A 68 27.87 -0.74 -14.83
CA PRO A 68 28.42 -0.64 -16.18
C PRO A 68 29.22 -1.86 -16.66
N SER A 69 29.78 -2.66 -15.75
CA SER A 69 30.49 -3.90 -16.10
C SER A 69 29.61 -4.94 -16.80
N VAL A 70 28.29 -4.83 -16.72
CA VAL A 70 27.38 -5.73 -17.44
C VAL A 70 27.46 -5.52 -18.96
N TRP A 71 27.91 -4.34 -19.40
CA TRP A 71 27.97 -3.97 -20.82
C TRP A 71 29.33 -4.22 -21.47
N THR A 72 30.38 -4.46 -20.67
CA THR A 72 31.75 -4.61 -21.19
C THR A 72 31.87 -5.87 -22.04
N GLY A 73 32.40 -5.71 -23.27
CA GLY A 73 32.59 -6.82 -24.21
C GLY A 73 31.33 -7.26 -24.97
N GLN A 74 30.19 -6.59 -24.77
CA GLN A 74 28.93 -6.94 -25.42
C GLN A 74 28.66 -6.10 -26.67
N LYS A 75 28.01 -6.71 -27.66
CA LYS A 75 27.54 -6.04 -28.89
C LYS A 75 26.01 -5.94 -28.88
N ARG A 76 25.44 -5.02 -29.65
CA ARG A 76 23.98 -4.80 -29.74
C ARG A 76 23.32 -4.47 -28.38
N LEU A 77 23.91 -3.51 -27.67
CA LEU A 77 23.50 -3.13 -26.30
C LEU A 77 22.01 -2.81 -26.16
N GLY A 78 21.37 -2.23 -27.17
CA GLY A 78 19.93 -1.96 -27.15
C GLY A 78 19.06 -3.21 -27.07
N GLN A 79 19.47 -4.32 -27.71
CA GLN A 79 18.78 -5.62 -27.56
C GLN A 79 19.12 -6.24 -26.20
N LEU A 80 20.39 -6.22 -25.81
CA LEU A 80 20.84 -6.78 -24.53
C LEU A 80 20.14 -6.12 -23.34
N ALA A 81 19.94 -4.79 -23.37
CA ALA A 81 19.26 -4.07 -22.31
C ALA A 81 17.83 -4.57 -22.09
N LYS A 82 17.08 -4.85 -23.16
CA LYS A 82 15.72 -5.40 -23.07
C LYS A 82 15.74 -6.78 -22.41
N TRP A 83 16.66 -7.65 -22.80
CA TRP A 83 16.83 -8.97 -22.19
C TRP A 83 17.22 -8.90 -20.72
N LYS A 84 18.15 -8.02 -20.35
CA LYS A 84 18.56 -7.82 -18.95
C LYS A 84 17.44 -7.23 -18.09
N THR A 85 16.64 -6.32 -18.61
CA THR A 85 15.44 -5.84 -17.91
C THR A 85 14.45 -6.98 -17.69
N ALA A 86 14.16 -7.78 -18.73
CA ALA A 86 13.25 -8.93 -18.63
C ALA A 86 13.71 -9.95 -17.58
N GLU A 87 15.00 -10.32 -17.57
CA GLU A 87 15.59 -11.21 -16.55
C GLU A 87 15.37 -10.67 -15.13
N LYS A 88 15.56 -9.37 -14.92
CA LYS A 88 15.41 -8.76 -13.59
C LYS A 88 13.95 -8.64 -13.17
N VAL A 89 13.04 -8.31 -14.08
CA VAL A 89 11.59 -8.30 -13.81
C VAL A 89 11.11 -9.70 -13.43
N VAL A 90 11.52 -10.73 -14.17
CA VAL A 90 11.14 -12.12 -13.85
C VAL A 90 11.73 -12.55 -12.50
N ALA A 91 12.98 -12.22 -12.22
CA ALA A 91 13.59 -12.53 -10.92
C ALA A 91 12.88 -11.81 -9.75
N LEU A 92 12.45 -10.56 -9.96
CA LEU A 92 11.67 -9.81 -8.99
C LEU A 92 10.31 -10.47 -8.74
N ILE A 93 9.55 -10.77 -9.79
CA ILE A 93 8.25 -11.43 -9.68
C ILE A 93 8.39 -12.78 -8.95
N ARG A 94 9.41 -13.57 -9.28
CA ARG A 94 9.68 -14.86 -8.61
C ARG A 94 10.11 -14.72 -7.15
N SER A 95 10.64 -13.58 -6.75
CA SER A 95 11.00 -13.33 -5.34
C SER A 95 9.81 -12.95 -4.46
N LEU A 96 8.68 -12.56 -5.07
CA LEU A 96 7.45 -12.22 -4.35
C LEU A 96 6.63 -13.49 -4.04
N PRO A 97 5.98 -13.55 -2.87
CA PRO A 97 5.00 -14.60 -2.56
C PRO A 97 3.87 -14.60 -3.61
N ILE A 98 3.28 -15.77 -3.88
CA ILE A 98 2.35 -15.96 -5.02
C ILE A 98 1.14 -15.01 -4.96
N GLU A 99 0.75 -14.60 -3.75
CA GLU A 99 -0.35 -13.67 -3.49
C GLU A 99 -0.04 -12.22 -3.90
N GLU A 100 1.24 -11.85 -3.95
CA GLU A 100 1.72 -10.50 -4.28
C GLU A 100 2.22 -10.38 -5.73
N GLN A 101 2.20 -11.48 -6.49
CA GLN A 101 2.62 -11.45 -7.89
C GLN A 101 1.59 -10.69 -8.76
N PRO A 102 2.05 -9.86 -9.71
CA PRO A 102 1.15 -9.19 -10.65
C PRO A 102 0.38 -10.23 -11.48
N LYS A 103 -0.92 -10.01 -11.66
CA LYS A 103 -1.81 -10.86 -12.48
C LYS A 103 -1.74 -10.52 -13.96
#